data_AF-A0A1Y1RB43-F1
#
_entry.id   AF-A0A1Y1RB43-F1
#
_cell.length_a   1.000
_cell.length_b   1.000
_cell.length_c   1.000
_cell.angle_alpha   90.00
_cell.angle_beta   90.00
_cell.angle_gamma   90.00
#
_symmetry.space_group_name_H-M   'P 1'
#
loop_
_entity.id
_entity.type
_entity.pdbx_description
1 polymer ?
#
loop_
_entity_poly.entity_id
_entity_poly.type
_entity_poly.pdbx_seq_one_letter_code
_entity_poly.pdbx_strand_id
1 'polypeptide(L)'
;MELFLRGYTKEHSVLDGLATLITALRNLNDYESRGYDFLIGSPPYDKSGSTYKRWMMYLRWMVRKDAIDLGLWEGVDKRDLLIPLDTHTFQVSRRLGLLERKTYDLKAVVALTESLRRFDPEDPIRYDFALYRIGQEKIV
;
A
#
# COMPACT_ATOMS: atom_id res chain seq x y z
N MET A 1 -15.31 -3.86 -2.25
CA MET A 1 -14.77 -3.72 -3.62
C MET A 1 -15.41 -2.55 -4.35
N GLU A 2 -16.73 -2.51 -4.49
CA GLU A 2 -17.42 -1.46 -5.27
C GLU A 2 -17.05 -0.02 -4.87
N LEU A 3 -17.08 0.31 -3.57
CA LEU A 3 -16.69 1.65 -3.08
C LEU A 3 -15.25 2.03 -3.42
N PHE A 4 -14.32 1.07 -3.35
CA PHE A 4 -12.93 1.28 -3.73
C PHE A 4 -12.83 1.53 -5.24
N LEU A 5 -13.50 0.69 -6.06
CA LEU A 5 -13.50 0.82 -7.51
C LEU A 5 -14.01 2.19 -7.96
N ARG A 6 -15.07 2.73 -7.34
CA ARG A 6 -15.59 4.08 -7.66
C ARG A 6 -14.55 5.19 -7.57
N GLY A 7 -13.61 5.08 -6.64
CA GLY A 7 -12.47 6.01 -6.53
C GLY A 7 -11.35 5.65 -7.49
N TYR A 8 -10.97 4.38 -7.50
CA TYR A 8 -9.85 3.86 -8.28
C TYR A 8 -10.01 4.07 -9.79
N THR A 9 -11.18 3.77 -10.38
CA THR A 9 -11.37 3.79 -11.84
C THR A 9 -11.36 5.19 -12.46
N LYS A 10 -11.29 6.26 -11.66
CA LYS A 10 -11.21 7.63 -12.19
C LYS A 10 -9.82 7.92 -12.75
N GLU A 11 -8.78 7.53 -12.03
CA GLU A 11 -7.38 7.87 -12.32
C GLU A 11 -6.46 6.63 -12.27
N HIS A 12 -7.03 5.43 -12.16
CA HIS A 12 -6.31 4.18 -11.86
C HIS A 12 -5.42 4.28 -10.60
N SER A 13 -5.91 5.02 -9.61
CA SER A 13 -5.16 5.38 -8.41
C SER A 13 -5.65 4.62 -7.19
N VAL A 14 -4.77 3.80 -6.62
CA VAL A 14 -5.04 3.11 -5.35
C VAL A 14 -5.34 4.08 -4.21
N LEU A 15 -4.70 5.26 -4.22
CA LEU A 15 -4.91 6.28 -3.19
C LEU A 15 -6.30 6.90 -3.30
N ASP A 16 -6.83 7.10 -4.51
CA ASP A 16 -8.19 7.61 -4.71
C ASP A 16 -9.25 6.57 -4.34
N GLY A 17 -9.00 5.30 -4.68
CA GLY A 17 -9.84 4.19 -4.22
C GLY A 17 -9.87 4.09 -2.69
N LEU A 18 -8.71 4.24 -2.06
CA LEU A 18 -8.59 4.20 -0.60
C LEU A 18 -9.23 5.41 0.07
N ALA A 19 -9.06 6.61 -0.48
CA ALA A 19 -9.72 7.83 0.01
C ALA A 19 -11.24 7.65 -0.01
N THR A 20 -11.79 7.18 -1.13
CA THR A 20 -13.22 6.93 -1.28
C THR A 20 -13.74 5.90 -0.26
N LEU A 21 -13.00 4.80 -0.08
CA LEU A 21 -13.37 3.76 0.88
C LEU A 21 -13.31 4.26 2.33
N ILE A 22 -12.23 4.92 2.74
CA ILE A 22 -12.05 5.42 4.11
C ILE A 22 -13.11 6.48 4.43
N THR A 23 -13.35 7.43 3.52
CA THR A 23 -14.40 8.45 3.71
C THR A 23 -15.77 7.81 3.87
N ALA A 24 -16.11 6.82 3.05
CA ALA A 24 -17.36 6.09 3.19
C ALA A 24 -17.47 5.37 4.55
N LEU A 25 -16.42 4.70 5.00
CA LEU A 25 -16.39 4.02 6.30
C LEU A 25 -16.57 5.01 7.46
N ARG A 26 -15.91 6.18 7.42
CA ARG A 26 -16.09 7.22 8.43
C ARG A 26 -17.50 7.82 8.43
N ASN A 27 -18.12 7.98 7.25
CA ASN A 27 -19.49 8.52 7.15
C ASN A 27 -20.58 7.49 7.52
N LEU A 28 -20.27 6.19 7.49
CA LEU A 28 -21.22 5.14 7.87
C LEU A 28 -21.34 4.97 9.39
N ASN A 29 -20.38 5.50 10.15
CA ASN A 29 -20.32 5.30 11.59
C ASN A 29 -19.85 6.58 12.29
N ASP A 30 -20.80 7.23 12.97
CA ASP A 30 -20.54 8.43 13.78
C ASP A 30 -19.75 8.13 15.06
N TYR A 31 -19.45 6.85 15.33
CA TYR A 31 -18.65 6.43 16.47
C TYR A 31 -17.17 6.74 16.26
N GLU A 32 -16.68 7.73 17.00
CA GLU A 32 -15.25 8.02 17.10
C GLU A 32 -14.64 7.34 18.33
N SER A 33 -13.57 6.58 18.09
CA SER A 33 -12.73 6.05 19.16
C SER A 33 -11.31 5.92 18.66
N ARG A 34 -10.34 5.96 19.58
CA ARG A 34 -8.93 5.74 19.25
C ARG A 34 -8.71 4.43 18.50
N GLY A 35 -9.45 3.37 18.84
CA GLY A 35 -9.36 2.07 18.17
C GLY A 35 -9.89 2.11 16.74
N TYR A 36 -11.04 2.77 16.53
CA TYR A 36 -11.64 2.93 15.22
C TYR A 36 -10.78 3.81 14.30
N ASP A 37 -10.32 4.97 14.80
CA ASP A 37 -9.40 5.85 14.07
C ASP A 37 -8.08 5.15 13.76
N PHE A 38 -7.55 4.36 14.69
CA PHE A 38 -6.37 3.56 14.43
C PHE A 38 -6.65 2.49 13.36
N LEU A 39 -7.79 1.81 13.37
CA LEU A 39 -8.10 0.75 12.41
C LEU A 39 -8.29 1.29 10.98
N ILE A 40 -9.13 2.31 10.84
CA ILE A 40 -9.54 2.85 9.54
C ILE A 40 -8.52 3.86 9.00
N GLY A 41 -8.00 4.73 9.87
CA GLY A 41 -7.14 5.84 9.50
C GLY A 41 -7.90 7.05 8.93
N SER A 42 -7.15 7.97 8.33
CA SER A 42 -7.65 9.11 7.58
C SER A 42 -7.41 8.91 6.07
N PRO A 43 -8.14 9.62 5.19
CA PRO A 43 -7.84 9.64 3.77
C PRO A 43 -6.35 9.98 3.46
N PRO A 44 -5.73 9.36 2.44
CA PRO A 44 -4.29 9.46 2.14
C PRO A 44 -3.78 10.84 1.69
N TYR A 45 -4.68 11.77 1.41
CA TYR A 45 -4.34 13.15 1.02
C TYR A 45 -4.43 14.15 2.17
N ASP A 46 -5.00 13.74 3.30
CA ASP A 46 -4.79 14.48 4.53
C ASP A 46 -3.30 14.38 4.88
N LYS A 47 -2.77 15.33 5.67
CA LYS A 47 -1.35 15.36 6.10
C LYS A 47 -1.00 14.20 7.05
N SER A 48 -1.41 12.98 6.75
CA SER A 48 -1.10 11.78 7.48
C SER A 48 0.35 11.38 7.14
N GLY A 49 1.17 11.20 8.17
CA GLY A 49 2.51 10.63 8.03
C GLY A 49 2.50 9.11 7.85
N SER A 50 1.37 8.50 7.51
CA SER A 50 1.19 7.04 7.49
C SER A 50 1.68 6.45 6.18
N THR A 51 2.26 5.25 6.23
CA THR A 51 2.56 4.44 5.04
C THR A 51 1.37 3.61 4.57
N TYR A 52 0.27 3.60 5.34
CA TYR A 52 -0.94 2.83 5.04
C TYR A 52 -0.70 1.33 4.85
N LYS A 53 0.40 0.78 5.41
CA LYS A 53 0.81 -0.64 5.28
C LYS A 53 -0.34 -1.64 5.32
N ARG A 54 -1.27 -1.53 6.27
CA ARG A 54 -2.41 -2.45 6.42
C ARG A 54 -3.33 -2.45 5.21
N TRP A 55 -3.64 -1.26 4.68
CA TRP A 55 -4.46 -1.11 3.49
C TRP A 55 -3.73 -1.64 2.25
N MET A 56 -2.45 -1.32 2.10
CA MET A 56 -1.62 -1.83 1.00
C MET A 56 -1.52 -3.36 1.05
N MET A 57 -1.39 -3.94 2.24
CA MET A 57 -1.39 -5.40 2.42
C MET A 57 -2.72 -6.03 2.04
N TYR A 58 -3.82 -5.45 2.52
CA TYR A 58 -5.15 -5.91 2.19
C TYR A 58 -5.37 -5.88 0.67
N LEU A 59 -5.07 -4.76 0.02
CA LEU A 59 -5.20 -4.64 -1.43
C LEU A 59 -4.31 -5.63 -2.18
N ARG A 60 -3.07 -5.85 -1.72
CA ARG A 60 -2.19 -6.89 -2.26
C ARG A 60 -2.89 -8.25 -2.29
N TRP A 61 -3.41 -8.70 -1.14
CA TRP A 61 -4.09 -9.99 -1.02
C TRP A 61 -5.35 -10.08 -1.86
N MET A 62 -6.12 -8.99 -1.95
CA MET A 62 -7.38 -9.01 -2.67
C MET A 62 -7.20 -8.95 -4.18
N VAL A 63 -6.22 -8.18 -4.69
CA VAL A 63 -6.06 -7.91 -6.12
C VAL A 63 -5.11 -8.90 -6.79
N ARG A 64 -3.98 -9.22 -6.15
CA ARG A 64 -3.02 -10.18 -6.71
C ARG A 64 -3.49 -11.61 -6.51
N LYS A 65 -3.12 -12.49 -7.43
CA LYS A 65 -3.41 -13.92 -7.40
C LYS A 65 -2.14 -14.72 -7.60
N ASP A 66 -1.67 -15.37 -6.54
CA ASP A 66 -0.51 -16.26 -6.56
C ASP A 66 -0.62 -17.32 -5.44
N ALA A 67 0.49 -17.91 -5.00
CA ALA A 67 0.50 -18.93 -3.94
C ALA A 67 0.17 -18.37 -2.55
N ILE A 68 0.23 -17.05 -2.36
CA ILE A 68 0.07 -16.36 -1.06
C ILE A 68 -1.13 -15.40 -1.11
N ASP A 69 -1.34 -14.72 -2.23
CA ASP A 69 -2.39 -13.71 -2.41
C ASP A 69 -3.70 -14.34 -2.96
N LEU A 70 -4.85 -13.91 -2.43
CA LEU A 70 -6.16 -14.57 -2.64
C LEU A 70 -6.77 -14.30 -4.02
N GLY A 71 -6.56 -13.11 -4.60
CA GLY A 71 -7.04 -12.76 -5.94
C GLY A 71 -8.57 -12.72 -6.07
N LEU A 72 -9.25 -12.19 -5.05
CA LEU A 72 -10.71 -12.13 -4.97
C LEU A 72 -11.33 -10.88 -5.62
N TRP A 73 -10.53 -9.84 -5.91
CA TRP A 73 -10.99 -8.59 -6.51
C TRP A 73 -10.59 -8.53 -7.98
N GLU A 74 -11.58 -8.27 -8.83
CA GLU A 74 -11.39 -8.02 -10.25
C GLU A 74 -11.52 -6.51 -10.55
N GLY A 75 -10.99 -6.07 -11.70
CA GLY A 75 -11.10 -4.67 -12.14
C GLY A 75 -10.09 -3.70 -11.50
N VAL A 76 -9.13 -4.21 -10.74
CA VAL A 76 -7.96 -3.44 -10.26
C VAL A 76 -6.70 -4.08 -10.83
N ASP A 77 -5.82 -3.28 -11.44
CA ASP A 77 -4.58 -3.78 -12.00
C ASP A 77 -3.48 -3.91 -10.93
N LYS A 78 -2.69 -4.97 -11.01
CA LYS A 78 -1.55 -5.20 -10.09
C LYS A 78 -0.49 -4.12 -10.23
N ARG A 79 -0.34 -3.54 -11.43
CA ARG A 79 0.64 -2.47 -11.73
C ARG A 79 0.41 -1.18 -10.93
N ASP A 80 -0.82 -0.97 -10.48
CA ASP A 80 -1.23 0.23 -9.74
C ASP A 80 -1.09 0.05 -8.23
N LEU A 81 -0.82 -1.17 -7.76
CA LEU A 81 -0.67 -1.45 -6.35
C LEU A 81 0.60 -0.81 -5.78
N LEU A 82 0.51 -0.41 -4.52
CA LEU A 82 1.59 0.22 -3.76
C LEU A 82 2.16 -0.76 -2.74
N ILE A 83 3.48 -0.75 -2.55
CA ILE A 83 4.15 -1.69 -1.65
C ILE A 83 3.69 -1.49 -0.19
N PRO A 84 3.37 -2.57 0.56
CA PRO A 84 3.08 -2.47 1.98
C PRO A 84 4.33 -2.22 2.82
N LEU A 85 4.80 -0.98 2.81
CA LEU A 85 6.05 -0.58 3.45
C LEU A 85 5.97 -0.65 4.98
N ASP A 86 6.86 -1.44 5.57
CA ASP A 86 7.16 -1.41 7.02
C ASP A 86 8.54 -0.87 7.34
N THR A 87 8.82 -0.69 8.64
CA THR A 87 10.06 -0.08 9.10
C THR A 87 11.30 -0.90 8.72
N HIS A 88 11.23 -2.23 8.72
CA HIS A 88 12.35 -3.08 8.32
C HIS A 88 12.58 -3.00 6.81
N THR A 89 11.53 -3.18 6.03
CA THR A 89 11.53 -3.08 4.57
C THR A 89 12.01 -1.71 4.11
N PHE A 90 11.63 -0.64 4.82
CA PHE A 90 12.13 0.71 4.61
C PHE A 90 13.64 0.81 4.78
N GLN A 91 14.20 0.28 5.88
CA GLN A 91 15.65 0.32 6.09
C GLN A 91 16.40 -0.52 5.04
N VAL A 92 15.93 -1.73 4.74
CA VAL A 92 16.51 -2.61 3.73
C VAL A 92 16.51 -1.93 2.37
N SER A 93 15.37 -1.36 1.95
CA SER A 93 15.24 -0.67 0.67
C SER A 93 16.20 0.51 0.54
N ARG A 94 16.45 1.23 1.64
CA ARG A 94 17.46 2.30 1.67
C ARG A 94 18.88 1.76 1.54
N ARG A 95 19.23 0.68 2.25
CA ARG A 95 20.56 0.04 2.15
C ARG A 95 20.84 -0.53 0.76
N LEU A 96 19.80 -1.06 0.11
CA LEU A 96 19.86 -1.57 -1.26
C LEU A 96 19.89 -0.46 -2.33
N GLY A 97 19.80 0.82 -1.94
CA GLY A 97 19.76 1.94 -2.89
C GLY A 97 18.45 2.08 -3.67
N LEU A 98 17.40 1.36 -3.27
CA LEU A 98 16.07 1.43 -3.89
C LEU A 98 15.26 2.66 -3.43
N LEU A 99 15.64 3.25 -2.29
CA LEU A 99 14.93 4.36 -1.68
C LEU A 99 15.91 5.38 -1.09
N GLU A 100 15.86 6.62 -1.58
CA GLU A 100 16.69 7.71 -1.05
C GLU A 100 16.03 8.44 0.13
N ARG A 101 14.70 8.45 0.15
CA ARG A 101 13.90 9.19 1.13
C ARG A 101 14.21 8.72 2.55
N LYS A 102 14.43 9.68 3.45
CA LYS A 102 14.77 9.43 4.88
C LYS A 102 13.54 9.34 5.79
N THR A 103 12.40 9.87 5.35
CA THR A 103 11.14 9.87 6.11
C THR A 103 10.33 8.63 5.76
N TYR A 104 9.83 7.94 6.79
CA TYR A 104 8.91 6.81 6.66
C TYR A 104 7.47 7.34 6.56
N ASP A 105 6.98 7.55 5.34
CA ASP A 105 5.66 8.11 5.04
C ASP A 105 5.10 7.60 3.71
N LEU A 106 3.89 8.02 3.33
CA LEU A 106 3.27 7.64 2.06
C LEU A 106 4.14 7.99 0.84
N LYS A 107 4.90 9.08 0.89
CA LYS A 107 5.81 9.45 -0.20
C LYS A 107 6.95 8.44 -0.35
N ALA A 108 7.40 7.82 0.74
CA ALA A 108 8.35 6.71 0.70
C ALA A 108 7.75 5.46 0.04
N VAL A 109 6.49 5.16 0.32
CA VAL A 109 5.75 4.04 -0.32
C VAL A 109 5.70 4.24 -1.83
N VAL A 110 5.27 5.43 -2.28
CA VAL A 110 5.18 5.76 -3.71
C VAL A 110 6.58 5.71 -4.34
N ALA A 111 7.58 6.37 -3.75
CA ALA A 111 8.94 6.39 -4.29
C ALA A 111 9.56 4.99 -4.41
N LEU A 112 9.38 4.13 -3.39
CA LEU A 112 9.86 2.75 -3.46
C LEU A 112 9.11 1.96 -4.53
N THR A 113 7.79 2.11 -4.64
CA THR A 113 7.00 1.44 -5.68
C THR A 113 7.46 1.86 -7.07
N GLU A 114 7.75 3.15 -7.31
CA GLU A 114 8.32 3.62 -8.59
C GLU A 114 9.70 3.01 -8.88
N SER A 115 10.56 2.89 -7.86
CA SER A 115 11.85 2.18 -8.02
C SER A 115 11.64 0.72 -8.41
N LEU A 116 10.67 0.04 -7.79
CA LEU A 116 10.37 -1.37 -8.09
C LEU A 116 9.73 -1.56 -9.47
N ARG A 117 8.94 -0.58 -9.92
CA ARG A 117 8.32 -0.55 -11.25
C ARG A 117 9.36 -0.56 -12.38
N ARG A 118 10.59 -0.10 -12.13
CA ARG A 118 11.70 -0.19 -13.09
C ARG A 118 12.14 -1.63 -13.36
N PHE A 119 11.88 -2.57 -12.45
CA PHE A 119 12.23 -3.98 -12.61
C PHE A 119 11.06 -4.82 -13.15
N ASP A 120 9.84 -4.54 -12.70
CA ASP A 120 8.62 -5.16 -13.23
C ASP A 120 7.50 -4.11 -13.26
N PRO A 121 7.17 -3.54 -14.43
CA PRO A 121 6.14 -2.52 -14.53
C PRO A 121 4.71 -3.07 -14.36
N GLU A 122 4.49 -4.36 -14.65
CA GLU A 122 3.17 -5.00 -14.59
C GLU A 122 2.84 -5.49 -13.18
N ASP A 123 3.86 -5.73 -12.35
CA ASP A 123 3.67 -6.16 -10.97
C ASP A 123 4.77 -5.66 -10.02
N PRO A 124 4.85 -4.33 -9.77
CA PRO A 124 5.95 -3.71 -9.02
C PRO A 124 6.02 -4.20 -7.57
N ILE A 125 4.92 -4.68 -7.00
CA ILE A 125 4.87 -5.09 -5.60
C ILE A 125 5.22 -6.57 -5.37
N ARG A 126 5.56 -7.32 -6.42
CA ARG A 126 5.98 -8.74 -6.28
C ARG A 126 7.23 -8.93 -5.44
N TYR A 127 8.05 -7.89 -5.36
CA TYR A 127 9.29 -7.87 -4.60
C TYR A 127 9.08 -7.68 -3.10
N ASP A 128 7.86 -7.37 -2.65
CA ASP A 128 7.54 -7.15 -1.25
C ASP A 128 7.98 -8.32 -0.35
N PHE A 129 7.63 -9.55 -0.76
CA PHE A 129 8.00 -10.75 0.00
C PHE A 129 9.53 -10.95 0.05
N ALA A 130 10.23 -10.69 -1.06
CA ALA A 130 11.69 -10.82 -1.12
C ALA A 130 12.38 -9.78 -0.24
N LEU A 131 11.96 -8.51 -0.31
CA LEU A 131 12.50 -7.44 0.53
C LEU A 131 12.25 -7.69 2.02
N TYR A 132 11.06 -8.19 2.36
CA TYR A 132 10.72 -8.60 3.72
C TYR A 132 11.64 -9.72 4.22
N ARG A 133 11.87 -10.76 3.41
CA ARG A 133 12.76 -11.90 3.76
C ARG A 133 14.20 -11.46 3.98
N ILE A 134 14.73 -10.62 3.10
CA ILE A 134 16.08 -10.03 3.26
C ILE A 134 16.20 -9.30 4.60
N GLY A 135 15.17 -8.53 4.98
CA GLY A 135 15.15 -7.82 6.25
C GLY A 135 15.06 -8.72 7.49
N GLN A 136 14.36 -9.85 7.38
CA GLN A 136 14.28 -10.85 8.45
C GLN A 136 15.60 -11.60 8.65
N GLU A 137 16.25 -11.98 7.55
CA GLU A 137 17.47 -12.78 7.57
C GLU A 137 18.73 -11.94 7.85
N LYS A 138 18.59 -10.62 7.99
CA LYS A 138 19.70 -9.66 8.23
C LYS A 138 20.85 -9.81 7.24
N ILE A 139 20.52 -10.16 6.00
CA ILE A 139 21.50 -10.36 4.92
C ILE A 139 22.15 -9.02 4.53
N VAL A 140 21.51 -7.90 4.88
CA VAL A 140 21.94 -6.51 4.59
C VAL A 140 21.68 -5.62 5.79
#